data_AF-A0A816IF89-F1
#
_entry.id   AF-A0A816IF89-F1
#
_cell.length_a   1.000
_cell.length_b   1.000
_cell.length_c   1.000
_cell.angle_alpha   90.00
_cell.angle_beta   90.00
_cell.angle_gamma   90.00
#
_symmetry.space_group_name_H-M   'P 1'
#
loop_
_entity.id
_entity.type
_entity.pdbx_description
1 polymer ?
#
loop_
_entity_poly.entity_id
_entity_poly.type
_entity_poly.pdbx_seq_one_letter_code
_entity_poly.pdbx_strand_id
1 'polypeptide(L)'
;MRIISDRLTDGRTYNAPMPSEVAALIPGDFNLDMDKRDIVLQQHSGKLMRINEIHASYLALQYPLLFTYGEDGFRLGIKKGVTEATKKQKKATISMRQFFAYRLHERKNESGHLLHARRLFQQFLVDAYTTIESNRLCYLKLNQSSLRSDSFDSIKESENAGRTNMNEQGT
;
A
#
# COMPACT_ATOMS: atom_id res chain seq x y z
N MET A 1 -10.29 21.20 -3.30
CA MET A 1 -10.35 20.72 -4.70
C MET A 1 -11.73 21.08 -5.25
N ARG A 2 -11.82 22.00 -6.22
CA ARG A 2 -13.07 22.37 -6.89
C ARG A 2 -12.79 22.31 -8.38
N ILE A 3 -13.45 21.41 -9.09
CA ILE A 3 -13.34 21.31 -10.55
C ILE A 3 -14.54 22.08 -11.13
N ILE A 4 -14.28 23.27 -11.65
CA ILE A 4 -15.19 23.97 -12.56
C ILE A 4 -14.50 23.93 -13.91
N SER A 5 -15.03 23.14 -14.84
CA SER A 5 -14.57 23.13 -16.23
C SER A 5 -15.55 23.93 -17.08
N ASP A 6 -15.10 25.10 -17.55
CA ASP A 6 -15.79 25.83 -18.60
C ASP A 6 -15.37 25.26 -19.96
N ARG A 7 -16.36 24.95 -20.81
CA ARG A 7 -16.18 24.16 -22.04
C ARG A 7 -15.81 25.05 -23.23
N LEU A 8 -14.64 25.67 -23.19
CA LEU A 8 -14.21 26.59 -24.26
C LEU A 8 -12.97 26.15 -25.05
N THR A 9 -12.34 25.00 -24.79
CA THR A 9 -11.13 24.59 -25.53
C THR A 9 -11.07 23.12 -25.94
N ASP A 10 -10.44 22.90 -27.10
CA ASP A 10 -10.37 21.73 -27.98
C ASP A 10 -9.96 20.40 -27.31
N GLY A 11 -10.61 19.32 -27.76
CA GLY A 11 -10.56 17.96 -27.20
C GLY A 11 -9.51 17.05 -27.84
N ARG A 12 -8.29 17.55 -28.07
CA ARG A 12 -7.17 16.72 -28.52
C ARG A 12 -6.19 16.45 -27.37
N THR A 13 -5.82 15.17 -27.24
CA THR A 13 -4.81 14.65 -26.33
C THR A 13 -3.45 15.27 -26.68
N TYR A 14 -2.64 15.61 -25.66
CA TYR A 14 -1.33 16.31 -25.73
C TYR A 14 -1.36 17.84 -25.70
N ASN A 15 -2.16 18.44 -24.81
CA ASN A 15 -1.85 19.79 -24.33
C ASN A 15 -0.60 19.75 -23.43
N ALA A 16 0.33 20.68 -23.61
CA ALA A 16 1.43 20.89 -22.67
C ALA A 16 0.85 21.23 -21.28
N PRO A 17 1.34 20.63 -20.18
CA PRO A 17 0.79 20.89 -18.86
C PRO A 17 0.94 22.37 -18.52
N MET A 18 -0.20 23.04 -18.30
CA MET A 18 -0.20 24.39 -17.73
C MET A 18 0.23 24.28 -16.26
N PRO A 19 1.07 25.22 -15.78
CA PRO A 19 1.93 25.00 -14.63
C PRO A 19 1.15 25.10 -13.32
N SER A 20 1.11 23.99 -12.57
CA SER A 20 1.13 24.03 -11.10
C SER A 20 1.59 22.70 -10.48
N GLU A 21 1.59 21.59 -11.23
CA GLU A 21 2.01 20.28 -10.72
C GLU A 21 2.83 19.54 -11.80
N VAL A 22 4.11 19.28 -11.51
CA VAL A 22 5.02 18.51 -12.38
C VAL A 22 5.41 17.25 -11.64
N ALA A 23 5.19 16.07 -12.24
CA ALA A 23 5.64 14.79 -11.72
C ALA A 23 6.89 14.32 -12.47
N ALA A 24 7.94 13.94 -11.74
CA ALA A 24 9.17 13.36 -12.29
C ALA A 24 9.37 11.95 -11.72
N LEU A 25 9.68 10.98 -12.59
CA LEU A 25 10.05 9.62 -12.20
C LEU A 25 11.58 9.53 -12.14
N ILE A 26 12.14 9.28 -10.95
CA ILE A 26 13.57 9.04 -10.76
C ILE A 26 13.77 7.52 -10.63
N PRO A 27 14.23 6.82 -11.68
CA PRO A 27 14.63 5.43 -11.55
C PRO A 27 15.90 5.34 -10.68
N GLY A 28 15.86 4.53 -9.62
CA GLY A 28 17.02 4.26 -8.76
C GLY A 28 17.56 2.84 -8.96
N ASP A 29 18.86 2.65 -8.71
CA ASP A 29 19.53 1.35 -8.72
C ASP A 29 19.09 0.48 -7.53
N PHE A 30 18.93 -0.84 -7.77
CA PHE A 30 18.44 -1.80 -6.78
C PHE A 30 19.47 -2.05 -5.66
N ASN A 31 19.41 -1.27 -4.57
CA ASN A 31 20.18 -1.51 -3.36
C ASN A 31 19.31 -2.19 -2.27
N LEU A 32 19.93 -3.01 -1.41
CA LEU A 32 19.24 -3.64 -0.27
C LEU A 32 18.68 -2.62 0.75
N ASP A 33 19.26 -1.43 0.77
CA ASP A 33 18.82 -0.26 1.54
C ASP A 33 17.91 0.69 0.73
N MET A 34 17.30 0.20 -0.36
CA MET A 34 16.36 1.01 -1.16
C MET A 34 15.33 1.69 -0.27
N ASP A 35 15.18 2.99 -0.51
CA ASP A 35 14.22 3.84 0.21
C ASP A 35 12.79 3.30 0.05
N LYS A 36 11.99 3.44 1.11
CA LYS A 36 10.58 3.04 1.14
C LYS A 36 9.83 3.79 0.03
N ARG A 37 8.83 3.18 -0.64
CA ARG A 37 8.02 3.94 -1.60
C ARG A 37 7.33 5.09 -0.89
N ASP A 38 7.46 6.27 -1.48
CA ASP A 38 6.92 7.49 -0.94
C ASP A 38 6.68 8.52 -2.05
N ILE A 39 5.90 9.54 -1.70
CA ILE A 39 5.60 10.67 -2.55
C ILE A 39 6.07 11.91 -1.80
N VAL A 40 7.00 12.67 -2.41
CA VAL A 40 7.45 13.95 -1.87
C VAL A 40 6.64 15.07 -2.52
N LEU A 41 5.88 15.79 -1.70
CA LEU A 41 5.15 16.99 -2.10
C LEU A 41 5.93 18.24 -1.72
N GLN A 42 5.99 19.21 -2.62
CA GLN A 42 6.44 20.55 -2.31
C GLN A 42 5.23 21.48 -2.24
N GLN A 43 5.02 22.11 -1.09
CA GLN A 43 4.00 23.15 -0.96
C GLN A 43 4.46 24.44 -1.63
N HIS A 44 3.52 25.32 -2.00
CA HIS A 44 3.84 26.66 -2.53
C HIS A 44 4.72 27.51 -1.59
N SER A 45 4.72 27.20 -0.29
CA SER A 45 5.61 27.80 0.70
C SER A 45 7.07 27.32 0.59
N GLY A 46 7.38 26.40 -0.33
CA GLY A 46 8.68 25.74 -0.48
C GLY A 46 8.88 24.54 0.45
N LYS A 47 7.96 24.29 1.40
CA LYS A 47 8.07 23.20 2.38
C LYS A 47 7.86 21.84 1.73
N LEU A 48 8.78 20.91 1.99
CA LEU A 48 8.67 19.52 1.57
C LEU A 48 7.87 18.68 2.58
N MET A 49 7.03 17.80 2.07
CA MET A 49 6.23 16.84 2.83
C MET A 49 6.39 15.46 2.20
N ARG A 50 6.84 14.48 2.99
CA ARG A 50 7.00 13.09 2.54
C ARG A 50 5.77 12.28 2.94
N ILE A 51 5.15 11.61 1.97
CA ILE A 51 3.94 10.80 2.13
C ILE A 51 4.32 9.35 1.85
N ASN A 52 4.17 8.48 2.86
CA ASN A 52 4.48 7.06 2.72
C ASN A 52 3.26 6.27 2.19
N GLU A 53 3.48 5.02 1.75
CA GLU A 53 2.45 4.08 1.26
C GLU A 53 1.21 3.92 2.17
N ILE A 54 1.39 4.13 3.48
CA ILE A 54 0.36 3.91 4.51
C ILE A 54 -0.48 5.18 4.77
N HIS A 55 -0.16 6.28 4.08
CA HIS A 55 -0.91 7.52 4.20
C HIS A 55 -2.19 7.48 3.37
N ALA A 56 -3.28 8.02 3.90
CA ALA A 56 -4.59 8.01 3.22
C ALA A 56 -4.52 8.60 1.81
N SER A 57 -3.79 9.70 1.61
CA SER A 57 -3.68 10.36 0.30
C SER A 57 -2.73 9.67 -0.69
N TYR A 58 -1.98 8.63 -0.29
CA TYR A 58 -0.93 8.05 -1.13
C TYR A 58 -1.48 7.54 -2.47
N LEU A 59 -2.53 6.73 -2.46
CA LEU A 59 -3.12 6.16 -3.68
C LEU A 59 -3.73 7.24 -4.60
N ALA A 60 -4.35 8.26 -4.01
CA ALA A 60 -4.93 9.36 -4.77
C ALA A 60 -3.86 10.20 -5.48
N LEU A 61 -2.71 10.40 -4.84
CA LEU A 61 -1.57 11.11 -5.41
C LEU A 61 -0.83 10.27 -6.46
N GLN A 62 -0.75 8.94 -6.25
CA GLN A 62 -0.13 8.02 -7.21
C GLN A 62 -0.98 7.84 -8.47
N TYR A 63 -2.31 7.81 -8.32
CA TYR A 63 -3.26 7.60 -9.41
C TYR A 63 -4.37 8.66 -9.47
N PRO A 64 -4.05 9.95 -9.77
CA PRO A 64 -5.04 11.02 -9.76
C PRO A 64 -6.23 10.78 -10.72
N LEU A 65 -5.98 10.10 -11.84
CA LEU A 65 -7.01 9.74 -12.82
C LEU A 65 -7.96 8.63 -12.34
N LEU A 66 -7.50 7.75 -11.43
CA LEU A 66 -8.36 6.73 -10.82
C LEU A 66 -9.14 7.30 -9.64
N PHE A 67 -8.56 8.27 -8.91
CA PHE A 67 -9.13 8.86 -7.71
C PHE A 67 -9.44 10.35 -7.93
N THR A 68 -10.29 10.65 -8.91
CA THR A 68 -10.60 12.03 -9.33
C THR A 68 -11.22 12.89 -8.24
N TYR A 69 -11.84 12.27 -7.24
CA TYR A 69 -12.43 12.94 -6.07
C TYR A 69 -11.47 13.04 -4.87
N GLY A 70 -10.21 12.62 -5.01
CA GLY A 70 -9.25 12.62 -3.91
C GLY A 70 -9.62 11.65 -2.79
N GLU A 71 -10.13 10.47 -3.16
CA GLU A 71 -10.61 9.48 -2.18
C GLU A 71 -9.49 8.96 -1.28
N ASP A 72 -9.84 8.65 -0.05
CA ASP A 72 -8.89 8.05 0.89
C ASP A 72 -8.49 6.63 0.43
N GLY A 73 -7.18 6.44 0.34
CA GLY A 73 -6.49 5.18 0.20
C GLY A 73 -6.37 4.41 1.52
N PHE A 74 -5.50 3.40 1.53
CA PHE A 74 -5.28 2.60 2.73
C PHE A 74 -4.56 3.40 3.82
N ARG A 75 -5.02 3.27 5.06
CA ARG A 75 -4.31 3.73 6.25
C ARG A 75 -4.42 2.72 7.38
N LEU A 76 -3.47 2.76 8.31
CA LEU A 76 -3.56 1.95 9.52
C LEU A 76 -4.75 2.37 10.37
N GLY A 77 -5.37 1.39 11.04
CA GLY A 77 -6.45 1.63 11.99
C GLY A 77 -7.84 1.84 11.37
N ILE A 78 -8.04 1.58 10.08
CA ILE A 78 -9.39 1.56 9.49
C ILE A 78 -10.21 0.47 10.21
N LYS A 79 -11.29 0.88 10.88
CA LYS A 79 -12.19 -0.04 11.59
C LYS A 79 -13.08 -0.77 10.60
N LYS A 80 -13.36 -2.05 10.87
CA LYS A 80 -14.39 -2.80 10.13
C LYS A 80 -15.78 -2.27 10.45
N GLY A 81 -16.70 -2.37 9.50
CA GLY A 81 -18.10 -2.07 9.71
C GLY A 81 -18.72 -3.00 10.77
N VAL A 82 -19.65 -2.47 11.58
CA VAL A 82 -20.27 -3.24 12.66
C VAL A 82 -21.38 -4.12 12.09
N THR A 83 -21.07 -5.38 11.80
CA THR A 83 -22.09 -6.43 11.53
C THR A 83 -21.93 -7.58 12.52
N GLU A 84 -22.99 -8.37 12.71
CA GLU A 84 -22.99 -9.54 13.61
C GLU A 84 -21.86 -10.54 13.31
N ALA A 85 -21.48 -10.66 12.03
CA ALA A 85 -20.33 -11.46 11.61
C ALA A 85 -18.98 -10.84 12.01
N THR A 86 -18.87 -9.50 11.98
CA THR A 86 -17.64 -8.78 12.35
C THR A 86 -17.44 -8.72 13.86
N LYS A 87 -18.51 -8.69 14.67
CA LYS A 87 -18.44 -8.73 16.15
C LYS A 87 -17.70 -9.96 16.67
N LYS A 88 -17.75 -11.08 15.94
CA LYS A 88 -17.06 -12.34 16.28
C LYS A 88 -15.58 -12.35 15.89
N GLN A 89 -15.09 -11.37 15.13
CA GLN A 89 -13.70 -11.37 14.66
C GLN A 89 -12.75 -10.75 15.69
N LYS A 90 -11.63 -11.44 15.97
CA LYS A 90 -10.58 -10.97 16.90
C LYS A 90 -9.91 -9.65 16.48
N LYS A 91 -9.88 -9.34 15.17
CA LYS A 91 -9.26 -8.11 14.64
C LYS A 91 -10.32 -7.09 14.23
N ALA A 92 -10.38 -5.98 14.97
CA ALA A 92 -11.30 -4.86 14.72
C ALA A 92 -10.91 -3.98 13.52
N THR A 93 -9.67 -4.09 13.03
CA THR A 93 -9.14 -3.30 11.91
C THR A 93 -9.08 -4.09 10.60
N ILE A 94 -9.20 -3.38 9.48
CA ILE A 94 -9.09 -3.90 8.12
C ILE A 94 -7.61 -4.05 7.75
N SER A 95 -7.23 -5.19 7.17
CA SER A 95 -5.88 -5.37 6.62
C SER A 95 -5.75 -4.71 5.24
N MET A 96 -4.52 -4.39 4.83
CA MET A 96 -4.25 -3.82 3.50
C MET A 96 -4.80 -4.71 2.37
N ARG A 97 -4.66 -6.03 2.49
CA ARG A 97 -5.25 -6.99 1.54
C ARG A 97 -6.78 -6.90 1.48
N GLN A 98 -7.44 -6.78 2.63
CA GLN A 98 -8.90 -6.64 2.69
C GLN A 98 -9.36 -5.32 2.06
N PHE A 99 -8.60 -4.23 2.26
CA PHE A 99 -8.86 -2.94 1.63
C PHE A 99 -8.79 -3.03 0.09
N PHE A 100 -7.72 -3.58 -0.47
CA PHE A 100 -7.59 -3.73 -1.92
C PHE A 100 -8.63 -4.71 -2.49
N ALA A 101 -8.91 -5.83 -1.81
CA ALA A 101 -9.96 -6.75 -2.24
C ALA A 101 -11.35 -6.07 -2.29
N TYR A 102 -11.66 -5.23 -1.31
CA TYR A 102 -12.88 -4.43 -1.29
C TYR A 102 -12.96 -3.43 -2.44
N ARG A 103 -11.85 -2.78 -2.79
CA ARG A 103 -11.77 -1.83 -3.91
C ARG A 103 -11.88 -2.50 -5.28
N LEU A 104 -11.38 -3.74 -5.41
CA LEU A 104 -11.45 -4.51 -6.66
C LEU A 104 -12.80 -5.22 -6.86
N HIS A 105 -13.62 -5.31 -5.82
CA HIS A 105 -14.89 -6.01 -5.90
C HIS A 105 -15.98 -5.14 -6.54
N GLU A 106 -16.52 -5.61 -7.67
CA GLU A 106 -17.62 -4.96 -8.38
C GLU A 106 -18.92 -5.01 -7.57
N ARG A 107 -19.59 -3.86 -7.45
CA ARG A 107 -20.83 -3.71 -6.68
C ARG A 107 -21.84 -2.86 -7.45
N LYS A 108 -23.11 -3.29 -7.43
CA LYS A 108 -24.19 -2.69 -8.25
C LYS A 108 -24.43 -1.20 -8.00
N ASN A 109 -24.10 -0.70 -6.81
CA ASN A 109 -24.37 0.69 -6.40
C ASN A 109 -23.11 1.57 -6.40
N GLU A 110 -21.98 1.08 -6.90
CA GLU A 110 -20.71 1.83 -6.99
C GLU A 110 -20.25 1.93 -8.44
N SER A 111 -19.53 3.00 -8.77
CA SER A 111 -19.03 3.20 -10.12
C SER A 111 -17.85 2.26 -10.40
N GLY A 112 -17.95 1.46 -11.46
CA GLY A 112 -16.87 0.57 -11.93
C GLY A 112 -15.71 1.29 -12.62
N HIS A 113 -15.54 2.60 -12.42
CA HIS A 113 -14.56 3.42 -13.13
C HIS A 113 -13.12 2.89 -12.97
N LEU A 114 -12.78 2.38 -11.78
CA LEU A 114 -11.50 1.71 -11.52
C LEU A 114 -11.29 0.50 -12.44
N LEU A 115 -12.30 -0.35 -12.59
CA LEU A 115 -12.25 -1.57 -13.41
C LEU A 115 -12.19 -1.27 -14.92
N HIS A 116 -12.69 -0.10 -15.33
CA HIS A 116 -12.70 0.33 -16.73
C HIS A 116 -11.46 1.13 -17.15
N ALA A 117 -10.50 1.38 -16.26
CA ALA A 117 -9.31 2.18 -16.55
C ALA A 117 -8.23 1.47 -17.41
N ARG A 118 -8.54 0.28 -17.98
CA ARG A 118 -7.71 -0.46 -18.94
C ARG A 118 -6.26 -0.64 -18.46
N ARG A 119 -5.26 -0.09 -19.17
CA ARG A 119 -3.84 -0.24 -18.84
C ARG A 119 -3.50 0.34 -17.47
N LEU A 120 -4.17 1.42 -17.07
CA LEU A 120 -3.96 2.04 -15.76
C LEU A 120 -4.47 1.13 -14.64
N PHE A 121 -5.57 0.40 -14.88
CA PHE A 121 -6.06 -0.62 -13.95
C PHE A 121 -5.08 -1.78 -13.78
N GLN A 122 -4.45 -2.25 -14.86
CA GLN A 122 -3.43 -3.30 -14.80
C GLN A 122 -2.22 -2.85 -13.94
N GLN A 123 -1.76 -1.62 -14.13
CA GLN A 123 -0.69 -1.06 -13.31
C GLN A 123 -1.11 -0.97 -11.84
N PHE A 124 -2.32 -0.50 -11.55
CA PHE A 124 -2.87 -0.45 -10.20
C PHE A 124 -2.93 -1.84 -9.54
N LEU A 125 -3.31 -2.88 -10.29
CA LEU A 125 -3.33 -4.26 -9.76
C LEU A 125 -1.95 -4.76 -9.37
N VAL A 126 -0.95 -4.55 -10.23
CA VAL A 126 0.44 -4.95 -9.95
C VAL A 126 0.98 -4.18 -8.74
N ASP A 127 0.70 -2.88 -8.66
CA ASP A 127 1.15 -2.05 -7.54
C ASP A 127 0.44 -2.45 -6.23
N ALA A 128 -0.87 -2.73 -6.26
CA ALA A 128 -1.61 -3.24 -5.11
C ALA A 128 -1.02 -4.57 -4.60
N TYR A 129 -0.70 -5.50 -5.50
CA TYR A 129 -0.08 -6.78 -5.13
C TYR A 129 1.29 -6.58 -4.48
N THR A 130 2.17 -5.80 -5.11
CA THR A 130 3.51 -5.55 -4.57
C THR A 130 3.45 -4.78 -3.25
N THR A 131 2.49 -3.86 -3.08
CA THR A 131 2.27 -3.14 -1.80
C THR A 131 1.86 -4.09 -0.67
N ILE A 132 0.95 -5.03 -0.96
CA ILE A 132 0.56 -6.06 0.01
C ILE A 132 1.76 -6.94 0.39
N GLU A 133 2.54 -7.42 -0.58
CA GLU A 133 3.69 -8.28 -0.29
C GLU A 133 4.80 -7.53 0.43
N SER A 134 5.10 -6.29 0.06
CA SER A 134 6.04 -5.43 0.80
C SER A 134 5.59 -5.24 2.25
N ASN A 135 4.30 -5.02 2.50
CA ASN A 135 3.77 -4.91 3.86
C ASN A 135 3.96 -6.22 4.67
N ARG A 136 3.73 -7.38 4.04
CA ARG A 136 3.94 -8.71 4.66
C ARG A 136 5.41 -8.98 4.97
N LEU A 137 6.31 -8.71 4.03
CA LEU A 137 7.74 -8.87 4.22
C LEU A 137 8.27 -7.93 5.31
N CYS A 138 7.78 -6.69 5.35
CA CYS A 138 8.10 -5.74 6.41
C CYS A 138 7.65 -6.25 7.79
N TYR A 139 6.45 -6.82 7.88
CA TYR A 139 5.98 -7.46 9.10
C TYR A 139 6.90 -8.61 9.54
N LEU A 140 7.27 -9.52 8.63
CA LEU A 140 8.19 -10.63 8.94
C LEU A 140 9.56 -10.12 9.39
N LYS A 141 10.10 -9.08 8.73
CA LYS A 141 11.39 -8.46 9.07
C LYS A 141 11.36 -7.82 10.47
N LEU A 142 10.30 -7.12 10.82
CA LEU A 142 10.21 -6.37 12.09
C LEU A 142 9.80 -7.24 13.29
N ASN A 143 9.10 -8.36 13.07
CA ASN A 143 8.62 -9.23 14.14
C ASN A 143 9.46 -10.50 14.28
N GLN A 144 10.72 -10.50 13.81
CA GLN A 144 11.60 -11.68 13.85
C GLN A 144 11.77 -12.26 15.26
N SER A 145 11.84 -11.43 16.30
CA SER A 145 11.98 -11.90 17.69
C SER A 145 10.80 -12.76 18.15
N SER A 146 9.58 -12.40 17.75
CA SER A 146 8.36 -13.16 18.05
C SER A 146 8.18 -14.38 17.13
N LEU A 147 8.85 -14.42 15.98
CA LEU A 147 8.75 -15.49 15.00
C LEU A 147 9.86 -16.54 15.12
N ARG A 148 11.01 -16.18 15.72
CA ARG A 148 12.21 -17.01 15.82
C ARG A 148 12.58 -17.46 17.22
N SER A 149 11.84 -17.06 18.26
CA SER A 149 12.13 -17.48 19.65
C SER A 149 12.07 -19.00 19.83
N ASP A 150 11.06 -19.65 19.25
CA ASP A 150 10.80 -21.08 19.54
C ASP A 150 11.88 -22.02 18.99
N SER A 151 12.56 -21.65 17.90
CA SER A 151 13.60 -22.49 17.29
C SER A 151 14.99 -22.27 17.86
N PHE A 152 15.27 -21.11 18.48
CA PHE A 152 16.58 -20.86 19.08
C PHE A 152 16.66 -21.34 20.52
N ASP A 153 15.56 -21.28 21.27
CA ASP A 153 15.53 -21.76 22.65
C ASP A 153 15.71 -23.27 22.72
N SER A 154 15.05 -24.03 21.84
CA SER A 154 15.23 -25.49 21.72
C SER A 154 16.67 -25.89 21.33
N ILE A 155 17.26 -25.18 20.36
CA ILE A 155 18.65 -25.40 19.94
C ILE A 155 19.62 -25.07 21.09
N LYS A 156 19.42 -23.96 21.79
CA LYS A 156 20.25 -23.52 22.92
C LYS A 156 20.12 -24.45 24.13
N GLU A 157 18.93 -24.98 24.39
CA GLU A 157 18.70 -26.02 25.40
C GLU A 157 19.39 -27.34 25.02
N SER A 158 19.38 -27.72 23.74
CA SER A 158 20.03 -28.94 23.27
C SER A 158 21.57 -28.88 23.36
N GLU A 159 22.15 -27.71 23.11
CA GLU A 159 23.58 -27.43 23.28
C GLU A 159 23.97 -27.48 24.77
N ASN A 160 23.20 -26.83 25.64
CA ASN A 160 23.40 -26.90 27.09
C ASN A 160 23.23 -28.33 27.64
N ALA A 161 22.41 -29.16 26.99
CA ALA A 161 22.24 -30.58 27.30
C ALA A 161 23.33 -31.49 26.69
N GLY A 162 24.30 -30.94 25.95
CA GLY A 162 25.46 -31.66 25.42
C GLY A 162 25.16 -32.59 24.23
N ARG A 163 24.06 -32.36 23.48
CA ARG A 163 23.70 -33.20 22.32
C ARG A 163 24.45 -32.75 21.06
N THR A 164 25.26 -33.64 20.48
CA THR A 164 26.12 -33.35 19.30
C THR A 164 25.45 -33.63 17.94
N ASN A 165 24.27 -34.26 17.92
CA ASN A 165 23.55 -34.60 16.70
C ASN A 165 22.23 -33.81 16.62
N MET A 166 22.13 -32.91 15.63
CA MET A 166 21.00 -31.98 15.46
C MET A 166 19.95 -32.41 14.40
N ASN A 167 19.98 -33.66 13.93
CA ASN A 167 19.10 -34.11 12.84
C ASN A 167 17.59 -34.08 13.15
N GLU A 168 17.19 -33.97 14.42
CA GLU A 168 15.78 -34.12 14.85
C GLU A 168 15.19 -32.87 15.54
N GLN A 169 15.91 -31.74 15.59
CA GLN A 169 15.53 -30.59 16.42
C GLN A 169 14.86 -29.43 15.67
N GLY A 170 14.45 -29.63 14.42
CA GLY A 170 13.77 -28.62 13.61
C GLY A 170 12.32 -28.97 13.32
N THR A 171 11.40 -28.72 14.25
CA THR A 171 9.95 -28.59 13.99
C THR A 171 9.37 -27.43 14.77
#